data_AF-A0A1I3ZGF3-F1
#
_entry.id   AF-A0A1I3ZGF3-F1
#
_cell.length_a   1.000
_cell.length_b   1.000
_cell.length_c   1.000
_cell.angle_alpha   90.00
_cell.angle_beta   90.00
_cell.angle_gamma   90.00
#
_symmetry.space_group_name_H-M   'P 1'
#
loop_
_entity.id
_entity.type
_entity.pdbx_description
1 polymer ?
#
loop_
_entity_poly.entity_id
_entity_poly.type
_entity_poly.pdbx_seq_one_letter_code
_entity_poly.pdbx_strand_id
1 'polypeptide(L)'
;MRVYLGSDHAGFELKNHLVSYLKGQGHEVTDIGPFVYDAADDYPAFCIETARRVVADEGSLGIVIGGSGNGEQIAANKVPGARAALAWKPEIAQLAREHNHAQLIGIGARMHTVEEATAIVDTFLATPVSPDERHARRVQQLLDYERTGNPPALPA
;
A
#
# COMPACT_ATOMS: atom_id res chain seq x y z
N MET A 1 1.60 9.43 -12.41
CA MET A 1 0.69 9.35 -11.24
C MET A 1 1.47 9.66 -9.97
N ARG A 2 0.78 10.06 -8.90
CA ARG A 2 1.40 10.36 -7.62
C ARG A 2 1.50 9.12 -6.73
N VAL A 3 2.67 8.90 -6.14
CA VAL A 3 2.97 7.72 -5.31
C VAL A 3 3.62 8.15 -4.00
N TYR A 4 3.06 7.71 -2.88
CA TYR A 4 3.60 7.93 -1.54
C TYR A 4 4.32 6.67 -1.05
N LEU A 5 5.55 6.80 -0.55
CA LEU A 5 6.30 5.68 0.00
C LEU A 5 6.71 5.94 1.44
N GLY A 6 6.46 4.97 2.31
CA GLY A 6 6.93 4.97 3.70
C GLY A 6 7.54 3.62 4.05
N SER A 7 8.51 3.60 4.96
CA SER A 7 9.08 2.35 5.46
C SER A 7 9.44 2.44 6.93
N ASP A 8 10.03 1.39 7.49
CA ASP A 8 10.95 1.46 8.63
C ASP A 8 12.39 1.22 8.14
N HIS A 9 13.32 0.99 9.07
CA HIS A 9 14.70 0.61 8.78
C HIS A 9 14.81 -0.66 7.95
N ALA A 10 13.94 -1.65 8.15
CA ALA A 10 14.00 -2.91 7.43
C ALA A 10 13.60 -2.74 5.96
N GLY A 11 12.76 -1.74 5.65
CA GLY A 11 12.39 -1.37 4.29
C GLY A 11 13.20 -0.23 3.66
N PHE A 12 14.09 0.42 4.40
CA PHE A 12 14.76 1.67 4.01
C PHE A 12 15.46 1.62 2.65
N GLU A 13 16.30 0.59 2.43
CA GLU A 13 17.06 0.48 1.18
C GLU A 13 16.14 0.23 -0.03
N LEU A 14 15.16 -0.66 0.11
CA LEU A 14 14.18 -0.92 -0.94
C LEU A 14 13.33 0.32 -1.24
N LYS A 15 12.92 1.07 -0.22
CA LYS A 15 12.21 2.35 -0.39
C LYS A 15 13.04 3.32 -1.23
N ASN A 16 14.31 3.52 -0.88
CA ASN A 16 15.17 4.49 -1.57
C ASN A 16 15.43 4.09 -3.04
N HIS A 17 15.59 2.79 -3.30
CA HIS A 17 15.61 2.25 -4.66
C HIS A 17 14.32 2.59 -5.41
N LEU A 18 13.16 2.24 -4.86
CA LEU A 18 11.85 2.47 -5.50
C LEU A 18 11.56 3.97 -5.71
N VAL A 19 11.94 4.83 -4.76
CA VAL A 19 11.81 6.28 -4.91
C VAL A 19 12.59 6.77 -6.14
N SER A 20 13.83 6.31 -6.29
CA SER A 20 14.69 6.69 -7.42
C SER A 20 14.16 6.12 -8.74
N TYR A 21 13.80 4.83 -8.74
CA TYR A 21 13.25 4.12 -9.88
C TYR A 21 11.97 4.76 -10.41
N LEU A 22 10.98 4.98 -9.54
CA LEU A 22 9.67 5.54 -9.92
C LEU A 22 9.77 6.99 -10.40
N LYS A 23 10.66 7.81 -9.82
CA LYS A 23 10.97 9.14 -10.36
C LYS A 23 11.56 9.04 -11.77
N GLY A 24 12.46 8.08 -12.00
CA GLY A 24 13.01 7.80 -13.33
C GLY A 24 11.96 7.38 -14.36
N GLN A 25 10.87 6.74 -13.94
CA GLN A 25 9.72 6.39 -14.78
C GLN A 25 8.69 7.53 -14.95
N GLY A 26 8.96 8.72 -14.38
CA GLY A 26 8.09 9.89 -14.51
C GLY A 26 6.90 9.94 -13.54
N HIS A 27 6.90 9.13 -12.47
CA HIS A 27 5.94 9.26 -11.38
C HIS A 27 6.24 10.46 -10.48
N GLU A 28 5.21 11.06 -9.91
CA GLU A 28 5.35 12.09 -8.88
C GLU A 28 5.48 11.41 -7.52
N VAL A 29 6.72 11.22 -7.07
CA VAL A 29 7.00 10.42 -5.86
C VAL A 29 7.22 11.30 -4.63
N THR A 30 6.48 11.01 -3.57
CA THR A 30 6.68 11.59 -2.23
C THR A 30 7.25 10.53 -1.28
N ASP A 31 8.46 10.76 -0.79
CA ASP A 31 9.08 9.95 0.26
C ASP A 31 8.63 10.48 1.63
N ILE A 32 7.96 9.64 2.41
CA ILE A 32 7.47 9.94 3.76
C ILE A 32 8.53 9.66 4.82
N GLY A 33 9.56 8.90 4.45
CA GLY A 33 10.62 8.46 5.33
C GLY A 33 10.49 7.00 5.77
N PRO A 34 11.43 6.51 6.59
CA PRO A 34 12.55 7.26 7.17
C PRO A 34 13.52 7.81 6.11
N PHE A 35 14.10 8.97 6.40
CA PHE A 35 15.07 9.65 5.52
C PHE A 35 16.52 9.26 5.83
N VAL A 36 16.74 8.65 7.00
CA VAL A 36 18.03 8.14 7.47
C VAL A 36 17.78 6.76 8.06
N TYR A 37 18.70 5.84 7.86
CA TYR A 37 18.63 4.52 8.48
C TYR A 37 18.81 4.61 9.99
N ASP A 38 17.84 4.11 10.74
CA ASP A 38 17.91 3.93 12.19
C ASP A 38 17.39 2.53 12.54
N ALA A 39 18.28 1.60 12.88
CA ALA A 39 17.94 0.20 13.14
C ALA A 39 16.90 -0.03 14.27
N ALA A 40 16.59 0.99 15.06
CA ALA A 40 15.62 0.92 16.16
C ALA A 40 14.33 1.70 15.86
N ASP A 41 14.14 2.23 14.65
CA ASP A 41 12.93 2.98 14.33
C ASP A 41 11.66 2.10 14.26
N ASP A 42 10.52 2.76 14.33
CA ASP A 42 9.20 2.14 14.43
C ASP A 42 8.35 2.45 13.19
N TYR A 43 7.95 1.40 12.46
CA TYR A 43 7.14 1.50 11.24
C TYR A 43 5.80 2.27 11.34
N PRO A 44 5.04 2.30 12.47
CA PRO A 44 3.67 2.83 12.45
C PRO A 44 3.56 4.28 12.00
N ALA A 45 4.48 5.16 12.42
CA ALA A 45 4.41 6.58 12.09
C ALA A 45 4.50 6.82 10.58
N PHE A 46 5.44 6.15 9.91
CA PHE A 46 5.64 6.26 8.46
C PHE A 46 4.48 5.65 7.68
N CYS A 47 3.99 4.48 8.12
CA CYS A 47 2.90 3.77 7.43
C CYS A 47 1.57 4.51 7.55
N ILE A 48 1.25 5.04 8.73
CA ILE A 48 0.04 5.82 8.99
C ILE A 48 0.07 7.12 8.19
N GLU A 49 1.19 7.86 8.21
CA GLU A 49 1.28 9.11 7.44
C GLU A 49 1.21 8.86 5.92
N THR A 50 1.82 7.78 5.43
CA THR A 50 1.69 7.36 4.03
C THR A 50 0.23 7.11 3.67
N ALA A 51 -0.48 6.29 4.45
CA ALA A 51 -1.90 5.99 4.22
C ALA A 51 -2.79 7.24 4.34
N ARG A 52 -2.52 8.12 5.31
CA ARG A 52 -3.28 9.36 5.49
C ARG A 52 -3.19 10.28 4.27
N ARG A 53 -2.00 10.41 3.69
CA ARG A 53 -1.82 11.21 2.46
C ARG A 53 -2.46 10.57 1.24
N VAL A 54 -2.34 9.25 1.10
CA VAL A 54 -2.97 8.52 0.00
C VAL A 54 -4.48 8.66 0.02
N VAL A 55 -5.11 8.51 1.19
CA VAL A 55 -6.58 8.67 1.32
C VAL A 55 -7.03 10.10 1.04
N ALA A 56 -6.23 11.09 1.47
CA ALA A 56 -6.55 12.51 1.27
C ALA A 56 -6.33 13.02 -0.16
N ASP A 57 -5.65 12.24 -1.00
CA ASP A 57 -5.22 12.63 -2.35
C ASP A 57 -5.79 11.65 -3.38
N GLU A 58 -6.99 11.97 -3.87
CA GLU A 58 -7.76 11.11 -4.76
C GLU A 58 -6.96 10.76 -6.03
N GLY A 59 -6.91 9.46 -6.34
CA GLY A 59 -6.16 8.93 -7.49
C GLY A 59 -4.67 8.70 -7.23
N SER A 60 -4.15 9.07 -6.05
CA SER A 60 -2.80 8.66 -5.63
C SER A 60 -2.75 7.21 -5.14
N LEU A 61 -1.54 6.64 -5.11
CA LEU A 61 -1.28 5.30 -4.60
C LEU A 61 -0.15 5.30 -3.55
N GLY A 62 -0.09 4.27 -2.72
CA GLY A 62 0.87 4.17 -1.62
C GLY A 62 1.59 2.82 -1.57
N ILE A 63 2.84 2.85 -1.10
CA ILE A 63 3.64 1.66 -0.83
C ILE A 63 4.22 1.81 0.58
N VAL A 64 3.92 0.84 1.46
CA VAL A 64 4.50 0.78 2.80
C VAL A 64 5.42 -0.44 2.90
N ILE A 65 6.64 -0.26 3.40
CA ILE A 65 7.70 -1.26 3.27
C ILE A 65 8.32 -1.54 4.64
N GLY A 66 8.50 -2.80 4.97
CA GLY A 66 9.28 -3.17 6.14
C GLY A 66 9.90 -4.54 5.98
N GLY A 67 10.21 -5.22 7.09
CA GLY A 67 10.83 -6.54 7.02
C GLY A 67 9.96 -7.55 6.28
N SER A 68 8.68 -7.64 6.67
CA SER A 68 7.70 -8.56 6.07
C SER A 68 6.57 -7.89 5.31
N GLY A 69 6.34 -6.59 5.51
CA GLY A 69 5.22 -5.85 4.93
C GLY A 69 3.90 -6.01 5.72
N ASN A 70 3.80 -6.97 6.65
CA ASN A 70 2.57 -7.22 7.41
C ASN A 70 2.28 -6.12 8.44
N GLY A 71 3.25 -5.77 9.29
CA GLY A 71 3.04 -4.71 10.30
C GLY A 71 2.66 -3.39 9.63
N GLU A 72 3.31 -3.12 8.51
CA GLU A 72 3.16 -1.91 7.72
C GLU A 72 1.75 -1.79 7.12
N GLN A 73 1.26 -2.85 6.47
CA GLN A 73 -0.11 -2.85 5.96
C GLN A 73 -1.16 -2.88 7.07
N ILE A 74 -0.88 -3.51 8.22
CA ILE A 74 -1.79 -3.50 9.38
C ILE A 74 -1.94 -2.07 9.90
N ALA A 75 -0.83 -1.33 10.05
CA ALA A 75 -0.85 0.07 10.45
C ALA A 75 -1.56 0.96 9.42
N ALA A 76 -1.27 0.79 8.13
CA ALA A 76 -1.92 1.54 7.06
C ALA A 76 -3.45 1.35 7.06
N ASN A 77 -3.93 0.12 7.26
CA ASN A 77 -5.37 -0.19 7.34
C ASN A 77 -6.07 0.39 8.59
N LYS A 78 -5.36 0.99 9.55
CA LYS A 78 -5.98 1.73 10.65
C LYS A 78 -6.35 3.16 10.28
N VAL A 79 -5.91 3.65 9.13
CA VAL A 79 -6.31 4.95 8.62
C VAL A 79 -7.70 4.83 7.98
N PRO A 80 -8.70 5.61 8.43
CA PRO A 80 -10.05 5.56 7.87
C PRO A 80 -10.05 5.71 6.35
N GLY A 81 -10.73 4.79 5.65
CA GLY A 81 -10.82 4.76 4.19
C GLY A 81 -9.62 4.14 3.48
N ALA A 82 -8.52 3.82 4.18
CA ALA A 82 -7.38 3.15 3.59
C ALA A 82 -7.68 1.65 3.39
N ARG A 83 -7.28 1.13 2.21
CA ARG A 83 -7.25 -0.30 1.95
C ARG A 83 -5.85 -0.66 1.48
N ALA A 84 -5.13 -1.35 2.36
CA ALA A 84 -3.76 -1.79 2.16
C ALA A 84 -3.70 -3.32 2.07
N ALA A 85 -3.32 -3.86 0.91
CA ALA A 85 -3.07 -5.28 0.73
C ALA A 85 -1.61 -5.63 1.05
N LEU A 86 -1.30 -6.89 1.36
CA LEU A 86 0.08 -7.39 1.35
C LEU A 86 0.40 -7.94 -0.05
N ALA A 87 1.35 -7.35 -0.76
CA ALA A 87 1.74 -7.79 -2.09
C ALA A 87 3.09 -8.51 -2.05
N TRP A 88 3.07 -9.81 -2.35
CA TRP A 88 4.25 -10.70 -2.31
C TRP A 88 4.56 -11.37 -3.64
N LYS A 89 3.80 -11.04 -4.69
CA LYS A 89 4.06 -11.39 -6.09
C LYS A 89 3.18 -10.54 -7.02
N PRO A 90 3.55 -10.36 -8.31
CA PRO A 90 2.82 -9.52 -9.26
C PRO A 90 1.31 -9.83 -9.34
N GLU A 91 0.92 -11.10 -9.32
CA GLU A 91 -0.49 -11.49 -9.42
C GLU A 91 -1.29 -11.00 -8.20
N ILE A 92 -0.68 -10.95 -7.02
CA ILE A 92 -1.35 -10.44 -5.81
C ILE A 92 -1.43 -8.91 -5.84
N ALA A 93 -0.40 -8.23 -6.36
CA ALA A 93 -0.45 -6.78 -6.60
C ALA A 93 -1.57 -6.40 -7.59
N GLN A 94 -1.72 -7.16 -8.66
CA GLN A 94 -2.81 -6.99 -9.63
C GLN A 94 -4.18 -7.17 -8.95
N LEU A 95 -4.38 -8.29 -8.25
CA LEU A 95 -5.65 -8.56 -7.57
C LEU A 95 -5.98 -7.53 -6.48
N ALA A 96 -4.98 -6.97 -5.81
CA ALA A 96 -5.19 -5.89 -4.84
C ALA A 96 -5.84 -4.65 -5.48
N ARG A 97 -5.44 -4.29 -6.70
CA ARG A 97 -6.05 -3.20 -7.47
C ARG A 97 -7.43 -3.60 -7.98
N GLU A 98 -7.49 -4.70 -8.74
CA GLU A 98 -8.70 -5.13 -9.44
C GLU A 98 -9.85 -5.43 -8.48
N HIS A 99 -9.59 -6.19 -7.41
CA HIS A 99 -10.65 -6.76 -6.58
C HIS A 99 -10.90 -5.98 -5.28
N ASN A 100 -9.86 -5.38 -4.72
CA ASN A 100 -9.93 -4.73 -3.40
C ASN A 100 -9.92 -3.20 -3.51
N HIS A 101 -9.71 -2.66 -4.72
CA HIS A 101 -9.56 -1.23 -4.96
C HIS A 101 -8.53 -0.63 -4.00
N ALA A 102 -7.49 -1.41 -3.68
CA ALA A 102 -6.50 -1.05 -2.68
C ALA A 102 -5.70 0.15 -3.17
N GLN A 103 -5.68 1.23 -2.37
CA GLN A 103 -4.84 2.38 -2.68
C GLN A 103 -3.40 2.16 -2.22
N LEU A 104 -3.19 1.22 -1.29
CA LEU A 104 -1.89 0.89 -0.74
C LEU A 104 -1.53 -0.59 -0.88
N ILE A 105 -0.23 -0.87 -0.96
CA ILE A 105 0.33 -2.20 -0.71
C ILE A 105 1.44 -2.16 0.34
N GLY A 106 1.48 -3.20 1.16
CA GLY A 106 2.62 -3.57 1.98
C GLY A 106 3.56 -4.50 1.20
N ILE A 107 4.87 -4.28 1.29
CA ILE A 107 5.90 -5.16 0.72
C ILE A 107 6.94 -5.51 1.80
N GLY A 108 7.31 -6.79 1.86
CA GLY A 108 8.41 -7.25 2.72
C GLY A 108 9.75 -7.17 2.00
N ALA A 109 10.60 -6.22 2.38
CA ALA A 109 11.93 -6.05 1.79
C ALA A 109 12.86 -7.25 2.02
N ARG A 110 12.64 -8.05 3.08
CA ARG A 110 13.42 -9.27 3.35
C ARG A 110 12.88 -10.51 2.64
N MET A 111 11.79 -10.37 1.88
CA MET A 111 11.08 -11.49 1.26
C MET A 111 11.34 -11.61 -0.25
N HIS A 112 12.00 -10.60 -0.84
CA HIS A 112 12.14 -10.44 -2.28
C HIS A 112 13.53 -9.92 -2.64
N THR A 113 13.97 -10.19 -3.86
CA THR A 113 15.02 -9.36 -4.46
C THR A 113 14.48 -7.98 -4.79
N VAL A 114 15.38 -7.03 -5.05
CA VAL A 114 15.00 -5.66 -5.46
C VAL A 114 14.21 -5.69 -6.77
N GLU A 115 14.59 -6.54 -7.71
CA GLU A 115 13.93 -6.71 -9.01
C GLU A 115 12.52 -7.28 -8.85
N GLU A 116 12.35 -8.30 -8.02
CA GLU A 116 11.03 -8.89 -7.71
C GLU A 116 10.10 -7.86 -7.06
N ALA A 117 10.59 -7.12 -6.05
CA ALA A 117 9.83 -6.07 -5.41
C ALA A 117 9.46 -4.93 -6.38
N THR A 118 10.37 -4.57 -7.29
CA THR A 118 10.11 -3.57 -8.34
C THR A 118 9.01 -4.04 -9.28
N ALA A 119 9.03 -5.31 -9.71
CA ALA A 119 7.98 -5.88 -10.57
C ALA A 119 6.60 -5.92 -9.88
N ILE A 120 6.56 -6.19 -8.57
CA ILE A 120 5.34 -6.11 -7.75
C ILE A 120 4.78 -4.69 -7.77
N VAL A 121 5.64 -3.68 -7.55
CA VAL A 121 5.26 -2.26 -7.56
C VAL A 121 4.76 -1.82 -8.93
N ASP A 122 5.48 -2.14 -10.00
CA ASP A 122 5.05 -1.80 -11.36
C ASP A 122 3.68 -2.38 -11.68
N THR A 123 3.46 -3.65 -11.33
CA THR A 123 2.17 -4.31 -11.54
C THR A 123 1.06 -3.61 -10.76
N PHE A 124 1.30 -3.25 -9.50
CA PHE A 124 0.34 -2.51 -8.68
C PHE A 124 0.00 -1.13 -9.28
N LEU A 125 1.00 -0.37 -9.72
CA LEU A 125 0.78 0.97 -10.27
C LEU A 125 0.12 0.95 -11.65
N ALA A 126 0.44 -0.04 -12.48
CA ALA A 126 -0.12 -0.16 -13.83
C ALA A 126 -1.56 -0.72 -13.84
N THR A 127 -1.97 -1.45 -12.80
CA THR A 127 -3.26 -2.15 -12.80
C THR A 127 -4.42 -1.22 -12.40
N PRO A 128 -5.44 -1.05 -13.27
CA PRO A 128 -6.65 -0.31 -12.94
C PRO A 128 -7.57 -1.11 -12.00
N VAL A 129 -8.51 -0.40 -11.37
CA VAL A 129 -9.61 -1.05 -10.64
C VAL A 129 -10.55 -1.76 -11.63
N SER A 130 -11.05 -2.94 -11.27
CA SER A 130 -11.99 -3.68 -12.10
C SER A 130 -13.36 -2.99 -12.15
N PRO A 131 -14.04 -2.96 -13.31
CA PRO A 131 -15.39 -2.40 -13.42
C PRO A 131 -16.48 -3.35 -12.87
N ASP A 132 -16.15 -4.58 -12.43
CA ASP A 132 -17.14 -5.53 -11.93
C ASP A 132 -17.75 -5.08 -10.58
N GLU A 133 -19.06 -4.82 -10.62
CA GLU A 133 -19.85 -4.30 -9.50
C GLU A 133 -19.77 -5.15 -8.22
N ARG A 134 -19.43 -6.45 -8.32
CA ARG A 134 -19.28 -7.29 -7.14
C ARG A 134 -18.14 -6.80 -6.23
N HIS A 135 -17.07 -6.25 -6.81
CA HIS A 135 -15.91 -5.77 -6.07
C HIS A 135 -16.24 -4.44 -5.39
N ALA A 136 -16.84 -3.51 -6.13
CA ALA A 136 -17.35 -2.25 -5.59
C ALA A 136 -18.34 -2.47 -4.43
N ARG A 137 -19.28 -3.41 -4.57
CA ARG A 137 -20.24 -3.77 -3.50
C ARG A 137 -19.54 -4.25 -2.23
N ARG A 138 -18.54 -5.12 -2.35
CA ARG A 138 -17.79 -5.65 -1.20
C ARG A 138 -16.96 -4.57 -0.51
N VAL A 139 -16.32 -3.69 -1.29
CA VAL A 139 -15.61 -2.52 -0.77
C VAL A 139 -16.57 -1.60 -0.02
N GLN A 140 -17.77 -1.36 -0.57
CA GLN A 140 -18.77 -0.53 0.08
C GLN A 140 -19.22 -1.10 1.43
N GLN A 141 -19.45 -2.41 1.53
CA GLN A 141 -19.78 -3.07 2.80
C GLN A 141 -18.68 -2.86 3.85
N LEU A 142 -17.40 -2.90 3.46
CA LEU A 142 -16.28 -2.67 4.36
C LEU A 142 -16.24 -1.20 4.84
N LEU A 143 -16.45 -0.25 3.94
CA LEU A 143 -16.50 1.18 4.27
C LEU A 143 -17.70 1.52 5.18
N ASP A 144 -18.84 0.88 4.95
CA ASP A 144 -20.03 1.04 5.81
C ASP A 144 -19.77 0.49 7.21
N TYR A 145 -19.09 -0.66 7.33
CA TYR A 145 -18.65 -1.21 8.60
C TYR A 145 -17.66 -0.28 9.31
N GLU A 146 -16.66 0.24 8.60
CA GLU A 146 -15.67 1.18 9.16
C GLU A 146 -16.33 2.45 9.70
N ARG A 147 -17.32 3.01 8.98
CA ARG A 147 -18.03 4.22 9.39
C ARG A 147 -18.95 4.00 10.59
N THR A 148 -19.59 2.83 10.69
CA THR A 148 -20.70 2.61 11.62
C THR A 148 -20.40 1.66 12.78
N GLY A 149 -19.39 0.80 12.64
CA GLY A 149 -19.12 -0.31 13.55
C GLY A 149 -20.14 -1.45 13.49
N ASN A 150 -21.16 -1.36 12.64
CA ASN A 150 -22.21 -2.37 12.53
C ASN A 150 -21.85 -3.40 11.46
N PRO A 151 -21.69 -4.69 11.80
CA PRO A 151 -21.34 -5.71 10.82
C PRO A 151 -22.51 -5.96 9.85
N PRO A 152 -22.23 -6.27 8.56
CA PRO A 152 -23.27 -6.72 7.64
C PRO A 152 -23.87 -8.06 8.11
N ALA A 153 -25.14 -8.29 7.80
CA ALA A 153 -25.81 -9.55 8.14
C ALA A 153 -25.12 -10.75 7.46
N LEU A 154 -25.04 -11.87 8.18
CA LEU A 154 -24.62 -13.14 7.60
C LEU A 154 -25.70 -13.64 6.62
N PRO A 155 -25.33 -14.07 5.40
CA PRO A 155 -26.26 -14.76 4.51
C PRO A 155 -26.82 -16.02 5.18
N ALA A 156 -28.09 -16.33 4.90
CA ALA A 156 -28.75 -17.56 5.34
C ALA A 156 -28.23 -18.80 4.59
#